data_AF-A0A6A6ZV52-F1
#
_entry.id   AF-A0A6A6ZV52-F1
#
_cell.length_a   1.000
_cell.length_b   1.000
_cell.length_c   1.000
_cell.angle_alpha   90.00
_cell.angle_beta   90.00
_cell.angle_gamma   90.00
#
_symmetry.space_group_name_H-M   'P 1'
#
loop_
_entity.id
_entity.type
_entity.pdbx_description
1 polymer ?
#
loop_
_entity_poly.entity_id
_entity_poly.type
_entity_poly.pdbx_seq_one_letter_code
_entity_poly.pdbx_strand_id
1 'polypeptide(L)'
;MPSSPLQPLQICLYTFSLILATAAIICRILSRRQMRIPLQLNDWLMVVAYVNVLGLAISANIAVVHGEMGRHQFELSETRAREVFGLNMKMTIVIPFLLSASSFLVKMSITHFCKIS
;
A
#
# COMPACT_ATOMS: atom_id res chain seq x y z
N MET A 1 20.38 11.95 -17.14
CA MET A 1 20.01 13.24 -16.54
C MET A 1 19.13 12.97 -15.32
N PRO A 2 19.37 13.64 -14.19
CA PRO A 2 19.16 13.09 -12.86
C PRO A 2 17.68 12.89 -12.56
N SER A 3 17.32 11.68 -12.11
CA SER A 3 16.06 11.40 -11.43
C SER A 3 15.84 12.45 -10.35
N SER A 4 14.68 13.12 -10.37
CA SER A 4 14.32 14.11 -9.35
C SER A 4 14.53 13.50 -7.96
N PRO A 5 15.16 14.21 -7.00
CA PRO A 5 15.61 13.63 -5.72
C PRO A 5 14.46 13.10 -4.85
N LEU A 6 13.21 13.37 -5.24
CA LEU A 6 11.99 12.93 -4.59
C LEU A 6 11.64 11.46 -4.88
N GLN A 7 11.99 10.93 -6.05
CA GLN A 7 11.69 9.55 -6.43
C GLN A 7 12.38 8.50 -5.52
N PRO A 8 13.69 8.57 -5.26
CA PRO A 8 14.34 7.60 -4.36
C PRO A 8 13.87 7.76 -2.92
N LEU A 9 13.56 8.98 -2.47
CA LEU A 9 13.02 9.24 -1.14
C LEU A 9 11.64 8.58 -0.95
N GLN A 10 10.74 8.71 -1.93
CA GLN A 10 9.42 8.07 -1.90
C GLN A 10 9.53 6.54 -1.84
N ILE A 11 10.38 5.94 -2.67
CA ILE A 11 10.61 4.49 -2.66
C ILE A 11 11.15 4.05 -1.28
N CYS A 12 12.08 4.80 -0.70
CA CYS A 12 12.60 4.53 0.65
C CYS A 12 11.50 4.57 1.72
N LEU A 13 10.65 5.61 1.70
CA LEU A 13 9.54 5.75 2.65
C LEU A 13 8.53 4.61 2.53
N TYR A 14 8.15 4.23 1.32
CA TYR A 14 7.25 3.09 1.09
C TYR A 14 7.86 1.77 1.56
N THR A 15 9.14 1.56 1.29
CA THR A 15 9.86 0.35 1.72
C THR A 15 9.93 0.27 3.25
N PHE A 16 10.26 1.37 3.92
CA PHE A 16 10.30 1.43 5.38
C PHE A 16 8.92 1.21 6.01
N SER A 17 7.88 1.81 5.43
CA SER A 17 6.49 1.60 5.85
C SER A 17 6.05 0.13 5.72
N LEU A 18 6.43 -0.54 4.63
CA LEU A 18 6.18 -1.97 4.43
C LEU A 18 6.88 -2.87 5.47
N ILE A 19 8.12 -2.53 5.84
CA ILE A 19 8.87 -3.25 6.87
C ILE A 19 8.20 -3.09 8.24
N LEU A 20 7.75 -1.87 8.58
CA LEU A 20 6.99 -1.64 9.81
C LEU A 20 5.65 -2.39 9.80
N ALA A 21 4.93 -2.39 8.68
CA ALA A 21 3.66 -3.09 8.55
C ALA A 21 3.80 -4.62 8.66
N THR A 22 4.82 -5.20 8.01
CA THR A 22 5.16 -6.64 8.18
C THR A 22 5.47 -6.96 9.64
N ALA A 23 6.35 -6.17 10.26
CA ALA A 23 6.77 -6.38 11.65
C ALA A 23 5.57 -6.30 12.62
N ALA A 24 4.66 -5.35 12.43
CA ALA A 24 3.46 -5.21 13.26
C ALA A 24 2.56 -6.45 13.20
N ILE A 25 2.42 -7.07 12.03
CA ILE A 25 1.58 -8.26 11.85
C ILE A 25 2.24 -9.49 12.43
N ILE A 26 3.54 -9.66 12.18
CA ILE A 26 4.31 -10.74 12.79
C ILE A 26 4.23 -10.64 14.31
N CYS A 27 4.43 -9.45 14.87
CA CYS A 27 4.30 -9.20 16.31
C CYS A 27 2.90 -9.57 16.83
N ARG A 28 1.83 -9.22 16.09
CA ARG A 28 0.46 -9.60 16.47
C ARG A 28 0.21 -11.10 16.41
N ILE A 29 0.67 -11.79 15.37
CA ILE A 29 0.56 -13.26 15.25
C ILE A 29 1.34 -13.94 16.37
N LEU A 30 2.54 -13.47 16.68
CA LEU A 30 3.36 -13.97 17.77
C LEU A 30 2.70 -13.73 19.13
N SER A 31 2.16 -12.53 19.37
CA SER A 31 1.40 -12.19 20.58
C SER A 31 0.19 -13.12 20.78
N ARG A 32 -0.57 -13.40 19.72
CA ARG A 32 -1.70 -14.34 19.74
C ARG A 32 -1.27 -15.78 20.01
N ARG A 33 -0.18 -16.23 19.38
CA ARG A 33 0.42 -17.55 19.63
C ARG A 33 0.87 -17.70 21.07
N GLN A 34 1.49 -16.67 21.64
CA GLN A 34 1.96 -16.69 23.02
C GLN A 34 0.81 -16.73 24.02
N MET A 35 -0.31 -16.04 23.74
CA MET A 35 -1.52 -16.08 24.55
C MET A 35 -2.40 -17.33 24.33
N ARG A 36 -2.05 -18.22 23.39
CA ARG A 36 -2.83 -19.42 22.99
C ARG A 36 -4.32 -19.13 22.65
N ILE A 37 -4.61 -17.93 22.15
CA ILE A 37 -5.96 -17.55 21.75
C ILE A 37 -6.22 -18.08 20.32
N PRO A 38 -7.34 -18.76 20.04
CA PRO A 38 -7.68 -19.18 18.68
C PRO A 38 -7.80 -17.97 17.75
N LEU A 39 -7.33 -18.10 16.50
CA LEU A 39 -7.43 -17.05 15.50
C LEU A 39 -8.90 -16.67 15.28
N GLN A 40 -9.26 -15.46 15.66
CA GLN A 40 -10.59 -14.92 15.45
C GLN A 40 -10.71 -14.32 14.05
N LEU A 41 -11.95 -14.15 13.57
CA LEU A 41 -12.25 -13.50 12.29
C LEU A 41 -11.57 -12.12 12.15
N ASN A 42 -11.36 -11.43 13.27
CA ASN A 42 -10.66 -10.15 13.33
C ASN A 42 -9.18 -10.24 12.88
N ASP A 43 -8.46 -11.28 13.30
CA ASP A 43 -7.06 -11.44 12.90
C ASP A 43 -6.96 -11.73 11.40
N TRP A 44 -7.95 -12.43 10.84
CA TRP A 44 -8.10 -12.60 9.39
C TRP A 44 -8.41 -11.29 8.66
N LEU A 45 -9.31 -10.44 9.18
CA LEU A 45 -9.57 -9.11 8.61
C LEU A 45 -8.31 -8.25 8.57
N MET A 46 -7.47 -8.33 9.60
CA MET A 46 -6.21 -7.59 9.64
C MET A 46 -5.19 -8.12 8.63
N VAL A 47 -5.10 -9.44 8.43
CA VAL A 47 -4.27 -10.05 7.38
C VAL A 47 -4.76 -9.64 5.99
N VAL A 48 -6.08 -9.65 5.76
CA VAL A 48 -6.66 -9.21 4.47
C VAL A 48 -6.39 -7.72 4.23
N ALA A 49 -6.55 -6.87 5.25
CA ALA A 49 -6.21 -5.46 5.15
C ALA A 49 -4.75 -5.25 4.77
N TYR A 50 -3.85 -6.05 5.34
CA TYR A 50 -2.43 -6.02 5.02
C TYR A 50 -2.11 -6.46 3.60
N VAL A 51 -2.71 -7.55 3.13
CA VAL A 51 -2.56 -7.98 1.73
C VAL A 51 -3.01 -6.86 0.78
N ASN A 52 -4.06 -6.12 1.16
CA ASN A 52 -4.53 -4.97 0.39
C ASN A 52 -3.52 -3.81 0.38
N VAL A 53 -2.88 -3.52 1.52
CA VAL A 53 -1.82 -2.51 1.63
C VAL A 53 -0.55 -2.93 0.87
N LEU A 54 -0.22 -4.22 0.85
CA LEU A 54 0.85 -4.75 -0.01
C LEU A 54 0.55 -4.50 -1.49
N GLY A 55 -0.67 -4.80 -1.94
CA GLY A 55 -1.12 -4.50 -3.29
C GLY A 55 -1.03 -3.01 -3.62
N LEU A 56 -1.43 -2.14 -2.69
CA LEU A 56 -1.27 -0.69 -2.80
C LEU A 56 0.21 -0.30 -2.97
N ALA A 57 1.11 -0.82 -2.13
CA ALA A 57 2.53 -0.48 -2.19
C ALA A 57 3.19 -0.98 -3.48
N ILE A 58 2.84 -2.19 -3.95
CA ILE A 58 3.32 -2.72 -5.24
C ILE A 58 2.82 -1.84 -6.38
N SER A 59 1.54 -1.47 -6.38
CA SER A 59 1.00 -0.56 -7.39
C SER A 59 1.72 0.79 -7.35
N ALA A 60 1.90 1.42 -6.18
CA ALA A 60 2.62 2.68 -6.07
C ALA A 60 4.06 2.59 -6.64
N ASN A 61 4.78 1.49 -6.36
CA ASN A 61 6.11 1.27 -6.93
C ASN A 61 6.09 1.12 -8.46
N ILE A 62 5.12 0.40 -9.01
CA ILE A 62 4.95 0.28 -10.47
C ILE A 62 4.66 1.65 -11.09
N ALA A 63 3.83 2.48 -10.48
CA ALA A 63 3.55 3.83 -10.97
C ALA A 63 4.80 4.72 -10.98
N VAL A 64 5.65 4.62 -9.96
CA VAL A 64 6.90 5.41 -9.87
C VAL A 64 7.94 4.91 -10.88
N VAL A 65 8.14 3.58 -10.97
CA VAL A 65 9.22 2.99 -11.78
C VAL A 65 8.85 2.89 -13.27
N HIS A 66 7.62 2.46 -13.58
CA HIS A 66 7.17 2.23 -14.96
C HIS A 66 6.26 3.33 -15.50
N GLY A 67 5.49 3.99 -14.63
CA GLY A 67 4.63 5.12 -15.01
C GLY A 67 5.36 6.46 -15.10
N GLU A 68 6.68 6.49 -14.91
CA GLU A 68 7.52 7.70 -14.88
C GLU A 68 6.88 8.86 -14.08
N MET A 69 6.07 8.54 -13.05
CA MET A 69 5.40 9.54 -12.23
C MET A 69 6.46 10.41 -11.55
N GLY A 70 6.39 11.72 -11.80
CA GLY A 70 7.36 12.70 -11.32
C GLY A 70 8.36 13.22 -12.36
N ARG A 71 8.37 12.70 -13.60
CA ARG A 71 9.03 13.37 -14.74
C ARG A 71 8.11 14.43 -15.34
N HIS A 72 8.67 15.56 -15.77
CA HIS A 72 7.89 16.55 -16.50
C HIS A 72 7.48 16.00 -17.87
N GLN A 73 6.20 16.16 -18.23
CA GLN A 73 5.62 15.68 -19.50
C GLN A 73 6.39 16.17 -20.74
N PHE A 74 7.15 17.26 -20.61
CA PHE A 74 7.96 17.86 -21.66
C PHE A 74 9.20 17.02 -22.06
N GLU A 75 9.62 16.04 -21.26
CA GLU A 75 10.79 15.18 -21.56
C GLU A 75 10.43 13.88 -22.29
N LEU A 76 9.14 13.62 -22.51
CA LEU A 76 8.65 12.36 -23.07
C LEU A 76 8.31 12.54 -24.57
N SER A 77 8.75 11.59 -25.40
CA SER A 77 8.27 11.47 -26.79
C SER A 77 6.75 11.25 -26.81
N GLU A 78 6.02 11.86 -27.75
CA GLU A 78 4.54 11.86 -27.79
C GLU A 78 3.91 10.45 -27.72
N THR A 79 4.55 9.45 -28.32
CA THR A 79 4.10 8.05 -28.30
C THR A 79 4.18 7.46 -26.89
N ARG A 80 5.30 7.70 -26.20
CA ARG A 80 5.56 7.23 -24.83
C ARG A 80 4.73 8.00 -23.81
N ALA A 81 4.48 9.29 -24.05
CA ALA A 81 3.63 10.11 -23.21
C ALA A 81 2.19 9.58 -23.13
N ARG A 82 1.59 9.15 -24.26
CA ARG A 82 0.24 8.56 -24.26
C ARG A 82 0.15 7.25 -23.48
N GLU A 83 1.14 6.38 -23.63
CA GLU A 83 1.19 5.08 -22.96
C GLU A 83 1.33 5.26 -21.44
N VAL A 84 2.25 6.13 -21.02
CA VAL A 84 2.48 6.48 -19.62
C VAL A 84 1.27 7.20 -19.00
N PHE A 85 0.60 8.08 -19.75
CA PHE A 85 -0.60 8.78 -19.26
C PHE A 85 -1.76 7.82 -19.01
N GLY A 86 -1.98 6.85 -19.89
CA GLY A 86 -2.99 5.82 -19.71
C GLY A 86 -2.71 4.93 -18.50
N LEU A 87 -1.44 4.59 -18.27
CA LEU A 87 -1.02 3.83 -17.08
C LEU A 87 -1.25 4.66 -15.80
N ASN A 88 -0.83 5.92 -15.81
CA ASN A 88 -0.96 6.82 -14.67
C ASN A 88 -2.41 7.08 -14.29
N MET A 89 -3.29 7.29 -15.25
CA MET A 89 -4.73 7.48 -15.01
C MET A 89 -5.38 6.27 -14.34
N LYS A 90 -5.03 5.04 -14.77
CA LYS A 90 -5.50 3.81 -14.12
C LYS A 90 -5.01 3.73 -12.67
N MET A 91 -3.73 4.04 -12.44
CA MET A 91 -3.12 3.99 -11.11
C MET A 91 -3.72 5.04 -10.17
N THR A 92 -4.02 6.25 -10.66
CA THR A 92 -4.69 7.31 -9.90
C THR A 92 -6.09 6.91 -9.41
N ILE A 93 -6.79 6.00 -10.09
CA ILE A 93 -8.09 5.49 -9.64
C ILE A 93 -7.92 4.32 -8.66
N VAL A 94 -6.98 3.42 -8.96
CA VAL A 94 -6.76 2.18 -8.21
C VAL A 94 -6.19 2.46 -6.81
N ILE A 95 -5.22 3.36 -6.68
CA ILE A 95 -4.56 3.72 -5.43
C ILE A 95 -5.54 4.24 -4.36
N PRO A 96 -6.37 5.27 -4.60
CA PRO A 96 -7.30 5.77 -3.60
C PRO A 96 -8.41 4.77 -3.28
N PHE A 97 -8.82 3.92 -4.22
CA PHE A 97 -9.79 2.86 -3.96
C PHE A 97 -9.22 1.82 -2.98
N LEU A 98 -8.00 1.34 -3.23
CA LEU A 98 -7.25 0.44 -2.36
C LEU A 98 -6.99 1.06 -0.97
N LEU A 99 -6.66 2.35 -0.92
CA LEU A 99 -6.46 3.08 0.34
C LEU A 99 -7.77 3.20 1.14
N SER A 100 -8.88 3.48 0.47
CA SER A 100 -10.20 3.57 1.11
C SER A 100 -10.63 2.21 1.65
N ALA A 101 -10.45 1.14 0.87
CA ALA A 101 -10.77 -0.22 1.26
C ALA A 101 -9.92 -0.71 2.44
N SER A 102 -8.62 -0.44 2.43
CA SER A 102 -7.72 -0.79 3.55
C SER A 102 -8.08 -0.01 4.82
N SER A 103 -8.36 1.30 4.72
CA SER A 103 -8.81 2.11 5.86
C SER A 103 -10.13 1.60 6.45
N PHE A 104 -11.07 1.19 5.60
CA PHE A 104 -12.35 0.61 6.04
C PHE A 104 -12.17 -0.73 6.75
N LEU A 105 -11.35 -1.63 6.20
CA LEU A 105 -11.05 -2.93 6.80
C LEU A 105 -10.35 -2.78 8.16
N VAL A 106 -9.38 -1.86 8.27
CA VAL A 106 -8.71 -1.56 9.54
C VAL A 106 -9.70 -1.02 10.57
N LYS A 107 -10.57 -0.07 10.17
CA LYS A 107 -11.63 0.44 11.05
C LYS A 107 -12.58 -0.66 11.51
N MET A 108 -13.03 -1.53 10.62
CA MET A 108 -13.89 -2.67 10.98
C MET A 108 -13.20 -3.62 11.97
N SER A 109 -11.91 -3.90 11.77
CA SER A 109 -11.10 -4.70 12.71
C SER A 109 -11.04 -4.09 14.13
N ILE A 110 -10.96 -2.75 14.23
CA ILE A 110 -10.93 -2.04 15.51
C ILE A 110 -12.34 -1.89 16.12
N THR A 111 -13.36 -1.62 15.32
CA THR A 111 -14.71 -1.35 15.84
C THR A 111 -15.35 -2.62 16.39
N HIS A 112 -15.00 -3.79 15.86
CA HIS A 112 -15.40 -5.08 16.42
C HIS A 112 -14.78 -5.37 17.80
N PHE A 113 -13.69 -4.69 18.20
CA PHE A 113 -13.17 -4.73 19.57
C PHE A 113 -14.06 -3.95 20.55
N CYS A 114 -14.67 -2.84 20.11
CA CYS A 114 -15.39 -1.92 21.00
C CYS A 114 -16.84 -2.34 21.28
N LYS A 115 -17.38 -3.29 20.50
CA LYS A 115 -18.76 -3.78 20.65
C LYS A 115 -18.88 -5.02 21.55
N ILE A 116 -17.76 -5.59 21.98
CA ILE A 116 -17.69 -6.82 22.80
C ILE A 116 -17.09 -6.54 24.20
N SER A 117 -16.60 -5.31 24.45
CA SER A 117 -16.25 -4.84 25.80
C SER A 117 -17.43 -4.12 26.44
#